data_AF-A0A178WHQ3-F1
#
_entry.id   AF-A0A178WHQ3-F1
#
_cell.length_a   1.000
_cell.length_b   1.000
_cell.length_c   1.000
_cell.angle_alpha   90.00
_cell.angle_beta   90.00
_cell.angle_gamma   90.00
#
_symmetry.space_group_name_H-M   'P 1'
#
loop_
_entity.id
_entity.type
_entity.pdbx_description
1 polymer ?
#
loop_
_entity_poly.entity_id
_entity_poly.type
_entity_poly.pdbx_seq_one_letter_code
_entity_poly.pdbx_strand_id
1 'polypeptide(L)'
;MTTFLKSLIFLQDSCLAFLSLMFHRGSSEDAAEALKKLEASINGARISIDTTWTREFRSLFIVPLFKCLVAFCLIISLLVFIEGIYMNLVVLYVKVFERKPEKVYRWEPMQEDIELGHETYPMVLVQIPMYNEKEVLQLSIGAACRLIWPLDRLIVQVLDDSTDQTIKELVNTECAKWESKGVNIKCERRDNRNGYKAGALKEGMKHNYVKLCNYVVIFDADFQPEPDYLQHSVPFLVHNPEVALVQARWRFSTYIM
;
A
#
# COMPACT_ATOMS: atom_id res chain seq x y z
N MET A 1 40.12 -3.48 34.73
CA MET A 1 40.92 -2.91 35.84
C MET A 1 42.31 -2.43 35.39
N THR A 2 42.47 -1.95 34.14
CA THR A 2 43.79 -1.68 33.52
C THR A 2 43.89 -0.31 32.85
N THR A 3 42.76 0.40 32.66
CA THR A 3 42.70 1.75 32.11
C THR A 3 43.05 2.82 33.15
N PHE A 4 42.53 2.69 34.37
CA PHE A 4 42.78 3.64 35.46
C PHE A 4 44.26 3.69 35.89
N LEU A 5 44.93 2.52 35.87
CA LEU A 5 46.35 2.41 36.20
C LEU A 5 47.23 3.07 35.12
N LYS A 6 46.84 2.98 33.84
CA LYS A 6 47.58 3.61 32.73
C LYS A 6 47.44 5.13 32.72
N SER A 7 46.27 5.67 33.06
CA SER A 7 46.10 7.12 33.23
C SER A 7 46.84 7.64 34.46
N LEU A 8 46.97 6.83 35.52
CA LEU A 8 47.78 7.19 36.70
C LEU A 8 49.28 7.22 36.38
N ILE A 9 49.79 6.25 35.63
CA ILE A 9 51.18 6.20 35.16
C ILE A 9 51.48 7.37 34.20
N PHE A 10 50.56 7.70 33.30
CA PHE A 10 50.71 8.86 32.40
C PHE A 10 50.76 10.20 33.16
N LEU A 11 49.93 10.37 34.20
CA LEU A 11 50.01 11.54 35.08
C LEU A 11 51.34 11.59 35.83
N GLN A 12 51.83 10.44 36.28
CA GLN A 12 53.09 10.33 37.02
C GLN A 12 54.30 10.66 36.15
N ASP A 13 54.36 10.15 34.92
CA ASP A 13 55.41 10.45 33.95
C ASP A 13 55.37 11.92 33.48
N SER A 14 54.16 12.47 33.32
CA SER A 14 53.96 13.89 32.98
C SER A 14 54.39 14.83 34.11
N CYS A 15 54.09 14.48 35.37
CA CYS A 15 54.56 15.23 36.54
C CYS A 15 56.09 15.15 36.71
N LEU A 16 56.70 13.98 36.48
CA LEU A 16 58.15 13.81 36.53
C LEU A 16 58.88 14.62 35.44
N ALA A 17 58.33 14.65 34.22
CA ALA A 17 58.86 15.48 33.14
C ALA A 17 58.77 16.98 33.46
N PHE A 18 57.65 17.43 34.05
CA PHE A 18 57.45 18.82 34.47
C PHE A 18 58.38 19.21 35.63
N LEU A 19 58.60 18.31 36.59
CA LEU A 19 59.56 18.49 37.69
C LEU A 19 61.01 18.56 37.18
N SER A 20 61.37 17.75 36.19
CA SER A 20 62.70 17.79 35.55
C SER A 20 62.96 19.10 34.81
N LEU A 21 61.93 19.69 34.19
CA LEU A 21 61.98 20.99 33.51
C LEU A 21 62.10 22.17 34.49
N MET A 22 61.47 22.05 35.67
CA MET A 22 61.52 23.07 36.72
C MET A 22 62.85 23.12 37.49
N PHE A 23 63.61 22.00 37.53
CA PHE A 23 64.86 21.90 38.32
C PHE A 23 66.17 21.97 37.51
N HIS A 24 66.13 21.96 36.16
CA HIS A 24 67.35 22.02 35.35
C HIS A 24 67.46 23.32 34.54
N ARG A 25 68.33 24.23 35.00
CA ARG A 25 68.76 25.43 34.26
C ARG A 25 69.81 25.00 33.22
N GLY A 26 69.34 24.46 32.09
CA GLY A 26 70.16 23.97 30.97
C GLY A 26 69.54 24.31 29.62
N SER A 27 70.38 24.37 28.58
CA SER A 27 70.19 24.88 27.21
C SER A 27 68.78 24.80 26.58
N SER A 28 68.44 25.82 25.77
CA SER A 28 67.19 25.93 24.99
C SER A 28 66.91 24.73 24.07
N GLU A 29 67.94 23.95 23.71
CA GLU A 29 67.81 22.77 22.85
C GLU A 29 67.25 21.55 23.60
N ASP A 30 67.63 21.34 24.87
CA ASP A 30 67.16 20.20 25.66
C ASP A 30 65.67 20.34 26.04
N ALA A 31 65.23 21.57 26.29
CA ALA A 31 63.82 21.88 26.52
C ALA A 31 62.96 21.64 25.27
N ALA A 32 63.48 21.94 24.08
CA ALA A 32 62.77 21.70 22.82
C ALA A 32 62.66 20.21 22.48
N GLU A 33 63.69 19.42 22.77
CA GLU A 33 63.69 17.95 22.63
C GLU A 33 62.67 17.30 23.59
N ALA A 34 62.62 17.77 24.84
CA ALA A 34 61.66 17.31 25.83
C ALA A 34 60.21 17.64 25.44
N LEU A 35 59.96 18.84 24.92
CA LEU A 35 58.64 19.24 24.42
C LEU A 35 58.19 18.39 23.21
N LYS A 36 59.08 18.10 22.25
CA LYS A 36 58.76 17.22 21.11
C LYS A 36 58.41 15.81 21.55
N LYS A 37 59.13 15.24 22.54
CA LYS A 37 58.82 13.91 23.08
C LYS A 37 57.48 13.89 23.82
N LEU A 38 57.18 14.96 24.57
CA LEU A 38 55.89 15.12 25.23
C LEU A 38 54.74 15.21 24.21
N GLU A 39 54.90 16.00 23.15
CA GLU A 39 53.92 16.18 22.09
C GLU A 39 53.69 14.89 21.29
N ALA A 40 54.75 14.14 20.98
CA ALA A 40 54.65 12.83 20.36
C ALA A 40 53.93 11.81 21.25
N SER A 41 54.18 11.84 22.56
CA SER A 41 53.51 10.98 23.55
C SER A 41 52.03 11.32 23.69
N ILE A 42 51.68 12.61 23.74
CA ILE A 42 50.30 13.09 23.78
C ILE A 42 49.56 12.69 22.50
N ASN A 43 50.18 12.85 21.33
CA ASN A 43 49.58 12.47 20.05
C ASN A 43 49.39 10.94 19.95
N GLY A 44 50.37 10.15 20.40
CA GLY A 44 50.24 8.69 20.49
C GLY A 44 49.14 8.23 21.43
N ALA A 45 49.01 8.86 22.60
CA ALA A 45 47.94 8.59 23.55
C ALA A 45 46.56 8.98 22.98
N ARG A 46 46.45 10.11 22.29
CA ARG A 46 45.21 10.58 21.66
C ARG A 46 44.73 9.63 20.55
N ILE A 47 45.64 9.18 19.69
CA ILE A 47 45.36 8.18 18.63
C ILE A 47 44.97 6.83 19.26
N SER A 48 45.66 6.40 20.32
CA SER A 48 45.33 5.17 21.03
C SER A 48 43.97 5.23 21.73
N ILE A 49 43.62 6.37 22.33
CA ILE A 49 42.32 6.58 22.98
C ILE A 49 41.22 6.60 21.94
N ASP A 50 41.40 7.35 20.84
CA ASP A 50 40.41 7.47 19.76
C ASP A 50 40.14 6.12 19.09
N THR A 51 41.20 5.37 18.75
CA THR A 51 41.06 4.02 18.17
C THR A 51 40.43 3.02 19.14
N THR A 52 40.72 3.11 20.44
CA THR A 52 40.12 2.23 21.45
C THR A 52 38.66 2.60 21.72
N TRP A 53 38.33 3.88 21.87
CA TRP A 53 36.96 4.37 22.06
C TRP A 53 36.07 3.99 20.87
N THR A 54 36.56 4.19 19.65
CA THR A 54 35.84 3.84 18.42
C THR A 54 35.64 2.33 18.30
N ARG A 55 36.61 1.52 18.74
CA ARG A 55 36.51 0.05 18.71
C ARG A 55 35.52 -0.48 19.75
N GLU A 56 35.60 0.00 20.99
CA GLU A 56 34.68 -0.41 22.06
C GLU A 56 33.25 0.01 21.74
N PHE A 57 33.04 1.27 21.33
CA PHE A 57 31.73 1.78 20.90
C PHE A 57 31.14 0.99 19.72
N ARG A 58 31.95 0.71 18.69
CA ARG A 58 31.52 -0.10 17.54
C ARG A 58 31.13 -1.51 17.97
N SER A 59 31.89 -2.14 18.85
CA SER A 59 31.62 -3.52 19.29
C SER A 59 30.40 -3.64 20.20
N LEU A 60 30.13 -2.63 21.05
CA LEU A 60 29.06 -2.64 22.03
C LEU A 60 27.72 -2.15 21.48
N PHE A 61 27.72 -1.27 20.48
CA PHE A 61 26.49 -0.66 19.96
C PHE A 61 26.26 -0.98 18.48
N ILE A 62 27.25 -0.74 17.62
CA ILE A 62 27.08 -0.88 16.17
C ILE A 62 26.91 -2.35 15.79
N VAL A 63 27.82 -3.22 16.21
CA VAL A 63 27.76 -4.66 15.88
C VAL A 63 26.47 -5.34 16.34
N PRO A 64 26.00 -5.21 17.60
CA PRO A 64 24.73 -5.82 18.00
C PRO A 64 23.54 -5.20 17.29
N LEU A 65 23.52 -3.88 17.05
CA LEU A 65 22.46 -3.24 16.25
C LEU A 65 22.38 -3.83 14.84
N PHE A 66 23.52 -3.95 14.14
CA PHE A 66 23.58 -4.57 12.82
C PHE A 66 23.18 -6.05 12.85
N LYS A 67 23.59 -6.81 13.88
CA LYS A 67 23.16 -8.21 14.06
C LYS A 67 21.64 -8.30 14.24
N CYS A 68 21.05 -7.42 15.03
CA CYS A 68 19.60 -7.33 15.21
C CYS A 68 18.89 -6.99 13.89
N LEU A 69 19.42 -6.02 13.12
CA LEU A 69 18.85 -5.65 11.82
C LEU A 69 18.93 -6.80 10.82
N VAL A 70 20.07 -7.48 10.73
CA VAL A 70 20.24 -8.65 9.86
C VAL A 70 19.30 -9.77 10.29
N ALA A 71 19.19 -10.07 11.59
CA ALA A 71 18.25 -11.06 12.10
C ALA A 71 16.80 -10.69 11.73
N PHE A 72 16.42 -9.42 11.86
CA PHE A 72 15.10 -8.93 11.48
C PHE A 72 14.83 -9.12 9.98
N CYS A 73 15.79 -8.77 9.12
CA CYS A 73 15.69 -9.01 7.68
C CYS A 73 15.53 -10.49 7.36
N LEU A 74 16.32 -11.37 8.00
CA LEU A 74 16.21 -12.83 7.81
C LEU A 74 14.84 -13.37 8.25
N ILE A 75 14.28 -12.87 9.36
CA ILE A 75 12.94 -13.24 9.82
C ILE A 75 11.90 -12.84 8.78
N ILE A 76 11.94 -11.61 8.27
CA ILE A 76 11.00 -11.17 7.22
C ILE A 76 11.17 -12.01 5.95
N SER A 77 12.40 -12.25 5.50
CA SER A 77 12.66 -13.09 4.34
C SER A 77 12.11 -14.51 4.52
N LEU A 78 12.24 -15.09 5.72
CA LEU A 78 11.69 -16.40 6.03
C LEU A 78 10.16 -16.38 6.03
N LEU A 79 9.52 -15.35 6.59
CA LEU A 79 8.06 -15.21 6.59
C LEU A 79 7.51 -15.11 5.15
N VAL A 80 8.13 -14.28 4.30
CA VAL A 80 7.75 -14.15 2.89
C VAL A 80 7.97 -15.48 2.13
N PHE A 81 9.04 -16.20 2.45
CA PHE A 81 9.31 -17.52 1.86
C PHE A 81 8.26 -18.55 2.27
N ILE A 82 7.88 -18.60 3.55
CA ILE A 82 6.83 -19.49 4.06
C ILE A 82 5.48 -19.15 3.40
N GLU A 83 5.13 -17.87 3.29
CA GLU A 83 3.94 -17.42 2.57
C GLU A 83 3.96 -17.86 1.11
N GLY A 84 5.11 -17.72 0.44
CA GLY A 84 5.30 -18.18 -0.93
C GLY A 84 5.08 -19.69 -1.09
N ILE A 85 5.66 -20.51 -0.21
CA ILE A 85 5.42 -21.96 -0.20
C ILE A 85 3.93 -22.26 0.03
N TYR A 86 3.32 -21.62 1.03
CA TYR A 86 1.91 -21.81 1.36
C TYR A 86 1.01 -21.50 0.17
N MET A 87 1.20 -20.35 -0.49
CA MET A 87 0.42 -19.97 -1.68
C MET A 87 0.60 -20.97 -2.83
N ASN A 88 1.82 -21.46 -3.06
CA ASN A 88 2.08 -22.48 -4.08
C ASN A 88 1.39 -23.81 -3.76
N LEU A 89 1.40 -24.25 -2.50
CA LEU A 89 0.69 -25.45 -2.06
C LEU A 89 -0.82 -25.30 -2.23
N VAL A 90 -1.40 -24.14 -1.91
CA VAL A 90 -2.82 -23.85 -2.12
C VAL A 90 -3.16 -23.88 -3.62
N VAL A 91 -2.35 -23.24 -4.47
CA VAL A 91 -2.56 -23.27 -5.93
C VAL A 91 -2.45 -24.69 -6.48
N LEU A 92 -1.47 -25.48 -6.02
CA LEU A 92 -1.31 -26.87 -6.41
C LEU A 92 -2.53 -27.70 -5.99
N TYR A 93 -3.00 -27.54 -4.75
CA TYR A 93 -4.20 -28.19 -4.23
C TYR A 93 -5.43 -27.85 -5.10
N VAL A 94 -5.69 -26.56 -5.35
CA VAL A 94 -6.82 -26.12 -6.17
C VAL A 94 -6.75 -26.69 -7.59
N LYS A 95 -5.54 -26.76 -8.18
CA LYS A 95 -5.33 -27.34 -9.51
C LYS A 95 -5.54 -28.85 -9.54
N VAL A 96 -4.97 -29.60 -8.59
CA VAL A 96 -5.07 -31.06 -8.52
C VAL A 96 -6.52 -31.51 -8.27
N PHE A 97 -7.24 -30.82 -7.40
CA PHE A 97 -8.64 -31.12 -7.09
C PHE A 97 -9.62 -30.38 -8.00
N GLU A 98 -9.14 -29.66 -9.01
CA GLU A 98 -9.92 -28.87 -9.96
C GLU A 98 -11.05 -28.06 -9.31
N ARG A 99 -10.79 -27.44 -8.15
CA ARG A 99 -11.80 -26.65 -7.43
C ARG A 99 -12.02 -25.29 -8.11
N LYS A 100 -12.60 -25.34 -9.31
CA LYS A 100 -13.06 -24.16 -10.02
C LYS A 100 -14.34 -23.62 -9.38
N PRO A 101 -14.57 -22.29 -9.38
CA PRO A 101 -15.80 -21.71 -8.87
C PRO A 101 -17.06 -22.38 -9.46
N GLU A 102 -17.06 -22.73 -10.74
CA GLU A 102 -18.20 -23.37 -11.41
C GLU A 102 -18.52 -24.79 -10.91
N LYS A 103 -17.56 -25.48 -10.29
CA LYS A 103 -17.77 -26.81 -9.70
C LYS A 103 -18.16 -26.76 -8.24
N VAL A 104 -17.75 -25.69 -7.55
CA VAL A 104 -17.99 -25.50 -6.11
C VAL A 104 -19.31 -24.78 -5.86
N TYR A 105 -19.63 -23.82 -6.71
CA TYR A 105 -20.82 -22.99 -6.62
C TYR A 105 -21.72 -23.22 -7.83
N ARG A 106 -23.02 -23.11 -7.61
CA ARG A 106 -24.01 -23.22 -8.67
C ARG A 106 -23.95 -21.98 -9.55
N TRP A 107 -23.63 -22.19 -10.82
CA TRP A 107 -23.69 -21.15 -11.85
C TRP A 107 -24.63 -21.60 -12.95
N GLU A 108 -25.73 -20.89 -13.11
CA GLU A 108 -26.69 -21.08 -14.19
C GLU A 108 -27.08 -19.70 -14.72
N PRO A 109 -27.06 -19.49 -16.05
CA PRO A 109 -27.40 -18.19 -16.62
C PRO A 109 -28.81 -17.78 -16.19
N MET A 110 -29.01 -16.49 -15.94
CA MET A 110 -30.35 -15.98 -15.67
C MET A 110 -31.21 -16.17 -16.91
N GLN A 111 -32.36 -16.81 -16.74
CA GLN A 111 -33.33 -17.00 -17.80
C GLN A 111 -34.46 -15.99 -17.65
N GLU A 112 -34.90 -15.41 -18.76
CA GLU A 112 -36.16 -14.69 -18.80
C GLU A 112 -37.29 -15.70 -18.69
N ASP A 113 -37.97 -15.70 -17.54
CA ASP A 113 -39.24 -16.38 -17.40
C ASP A 113 -40.29 -15.65 -18.25
N ILE A 114 -41.09 -16.39 -19.01
CA ILE A 114 -42.11 -15.83 -19.90
C ILE A 114 -43.19 -15.08 -19.10
N GLU A 115 -43.45 -15.50 -17.86
CA GLU A 115 -44.49 -14.91 -17.00
C GLU A 115 -43.97 -13.69 -16.22
N LEU A 116 -42.72 -13.74 -15.74
CA LEU A 116 -42.10 -12.68 -14.92
C LEU A 116 -41.25 -11.70 -15.74
N GLY A 117 -40.85 -12.04 -16.96
CA GLY A 117 -39.98 -11.22 -17.81
C GLY A 117 -38.71 -10.77 -17.07
N HIS A 118 -38.48 -9.44 -17.06
CA HIS A 118 -37.35 -8.82 -16.37
C HIS A 118 -37.43 -8.90 -14.83
N GLU A 119 -38.57 -9.24 -14.23
CA GLU A 119 -38.69 -9.34 -12.76
C GLU A 119 -37.84 -10.45 -12.16
N THR A 120 -37.45 -11.42 -12.99
CA THR A 120 -36.49 -12.48 -12.62
C THR A 120 -35.11 -11.90 -12.32
N TYR A 121 -34.76 -10.75 -12.90
CA TYR A 121 -33.46 -10.11 -12.71
C TYR A 121 -33.44 -9.25 -11.45
N PRO A 122 -32.48 -9.46 -10.53
CA PRO A 122 -32.32 -8.62 -9.36
C PRO A 122 -31.93 -7.20 -9.78
N MET A 123 -32.34 -6.23 -8.96
CA MET A 123 -31.91 -4.85 -9.11
C MET A 123 -30.42 -4.74 -8.76
N VAL A 124 -29.61 -4.21 -9.68
CA VAL A 124 -28.16 -4.05 -9.50
C VAL A 124 -27.78 -2.57 -9.49
N LEU A 125 -27.07 -2.15 -8.44
CA LEU A 125 -26.40 -0.85 -8.36
C LEU A 125 -24.95 -0.99 -8.84
N VAL A 126 -24.55 -0.17 -9.82
CA VAL A 126 -23.16 -0.03 -10.27
C VAL A 126 -22.59 1.26 -9.71
N GLN A 127 -21.66 1.17 -8.77
CA GLN A 127 -20.99 2.34 -8.19
C GLN A 127 -19.63 2.60 -8.85
N ILE A 128 -19.40 3.86 -9.24
CA ILE A 128 -18.14 4.32 -9.83
C ILE A 128 -17.63 5.52 -9.02
N PRO A 129 -16.78 5.31 -8.00
CA PRO A 129 -16.12 6.41 -7.29
C PRO A 129 -15.04 7.05 -8.16
N MET A 130 -15.11 8.37 -8.32
CA MET A 130 -14.21 9.17 -9.16
C MET A 130 -13.61 10.35 -8.40
N TYR A 131 -12.35 10.68 -8.69
CA TYR A 131 -11.67 11.85 -8.12
C TYR A 131 -10.63 12.43 -9.07
N ASN A 132 -10.99 13.51 -9.79
CA ASN A 132 -10.12 14.19 -10.75
C ASN A 132 -9.59 13.27 -11.89
N GLU A 133 -10.41 12.33 -12.34
CA GLU A 133 -10.06 11.28 -13.33
C GLU A 133 -10.45 11.68 -14.76
N LYS A 134 -9.74 12.64 -15.36
CA LYS A 134 -10.14 13.26 -16.63
C LYS A 134 -10.12 12.28 -17.81
N GLU A 135 -9.07 11.49 -17.92
CA GLU A 135 -8.75 10.67 -19.09
C GLU A 135 -9.64 9.44 -19.19
N VAL A 136 -10.04 8.89 -18.05
CA VAL A 136 -10.76 7.61 -17.98
C VAL A 136 -12.27 7.77 -17.81
N LEU A 137 -12.78 8.97 -17.46
CA LEU A 137 -14.20 9.17 -17.12
C LEU A 137 -15.18 8.68 -18.20
N GLN A 138 -14.90 8.99 -19.47
CA GLN A 138 -15.81 8.65 -20.56
C GLN A 138 -15.81 7.14 -20.82
N LEU A 139 -14.64 6.52 -20.67
CA LEU A 139 -14.45 5.10 -20.90
C LEU A 139 -15.10 4.27 -19.79
N SER A 140 -14.90 4.64 -18.52
CA SER A 140 -15.44 3.91 -17.38
C SER A 140 -16.96 4.08 -17.22
N ILE A 141 -17.48 5.32 -17.24
CA ILE A 141 -18.92 5.57 -17.24
C ILE A 141 -19.57 4.88 -18.43
N GLY A 142 -18.96 5.02 -19.61
CA GLY A 142 -19.45 4.37 -20.82
C GLY A 142 -19.47 2.84 -20.72
N ALA A 143 -18.44 2.22 -20.15
CA ALA A 143 -18.39 0.77 -19.99
C ALA A 143 -19.44 0.26 -19.00
N ALA A 144 -19.61 0.95 -17.86
CA ALA A 144 -20.65 0.63 -16.89
C ALA A 144 -22.08 0.77 -17.47
N CYS A 145 -22.34 1.82 -18.25
CA CYS A 145 -23.63 2.02 -18.92
C CYS A 145 -23.91 1.03 -20.05
N ARG A 146 -22.90 0.27 -20.52
CA ARG A 146 -23.03 -0.75 -21.58
C ARG A 146 -23.11 -2.17 -21.05
N LEU A 147 -23.19 -2.35 -19.73
CA LEU A 147 -23.41 -3.66 -19.14
C LEU A 147 -24.73 -4.24 -19.66
N ILE A 148 -24.68 -5.51 -20.07
CA ILE A 148 -25.82 -6.27 -20.56
C ILE A 148 -26.63 -6.69 -19.33
N TRP A 149 -27.66 -5.90 -19.05
CA TRP A 149 -28.64 -6.11 -18.00
C TRP A 149 -29.94 -5.38 -18.36
N PRO A 150 -31.12 -5.81 -17.89
CA PRO A 150 -32.34 -5.07 -18.11
C PRO A 150 -32.22 -3.62 -17.59
N LEU A 151 -32.54 -2.64 -18.43
CA LEU A 151 -32.36 -1.21 -18.13
C LEU A 151 -33.18 -0.75 -16.92
N ASP A 152 -34.35 -1.36 -16.70
CA ASP A 152 -35.21 -1.14 -15.52
C ASP A 152 -34.65 -1.80 -14.25
N ARG A 153 -33.68 -2.71 -14.39
CA ARG A 153 -33.03 -3.45 -13.29
C ARG A 153 -31.59 -3.01 -13.02
N LEU A 154 -31.11 -1.97 -13.70
CA LEU A 154 -29.76 -1.44 -13.56
C LEU A 154 -29.79 0.02 -13.14
N ILE A 155 -29.03 0.37 -12.10
CA ILE A 155 -28.80 1.76 -11.70
C ILE A 155 -27.30 2.02 -11.70
N VAL A 156 -26.83 3.01 -12.45
CA VAL A 156 -25.42 3.44 -12.44
C VAL A 156 -25.29 4.68 -11.56
N GLN A 157 -24.49 4.59 -10.50
CA GLN A 157 -24.21 5.67 -9.56
C GLN A 157 -22.75 6.11 -9.68
N VAL A 158 -22.55 7.27 -10.29
CA VAL A 158 -21.25 7.94 -10.35
C VAL A 158 -21.09 8.77 -9.09
N LEU A 159 -20.06 8.47 -8.29
CA LEU A 159 -19.76 9.17 -7.04
C LEU A 159 -18.57 10.10 -7.29
N ASP A 160 -18.85 11.37 -7.60
CA ASP A 160 -17.85 12.34 -8.05
C ASP A 160 -17.37 13.24 -6.89
N ASP A 161 -16.19 12.93 -6.38
CA ASP A 161 -15.50 13.71 -5.33
C ASP A 161 -14.54 14.76 -5.92
N SER A 162 -14.55 14.98 -7.24
CA SER A 162 -13.59 15.85 -7.93
C SER A 162 -13.64 17.28 -7.41
N THR A 163 -12.50 17.98 -7.47
CA THR A 163 -12.40 19.39 -7.08
C THR A 163 -12.35 20.31 -8.29
N ASP A 164 -11.86 19.82 -9.43
CA ASP A 164 -11.80 20.56 -10.68
C ASP A 164 -13.20 20.73 -11.29
N GLN A 165 -13.59 21.98 -11.53
CA GLN A 165 -14.88 22.33 -12.11
C GLN A 165 -15.05 21.80 -13.54
N THR A 166 -13.97 21.77 -14.32
CA THR A 166 -13.97 21.23 -15.69
C THR A 166 -14.30 19.75 -15.67
N ILE A 167 -13.72 18.99 -14.74
CA ILE A 167 -13.96 17.55 -14.61
C ILE A 167 -15.40 17.29 -14.18
N LYS A 168 -15.93 18.08 -13.24
CA LYS A 168 -17.34 18.01 -12.83
C LYS A 168 -18.30 18.20 -14.00
N GLU A 169 -18.03 19.19 -14.85
CA GLU A 169 -18.84 19.47 -16.04
C GLU A 169 -18.76 18.34 -17.07
N LEU A 170 -17.59 17.74 -17.26
CA LEU A 170 -17.41 16.57 -18.13
C LEU A 170 -18.20 15.36 -17.62
N VAL A 171 -18.16 15.08 -16.31
CA VAL A 171 -18.95 14.01 -15.69
C VAL A 171 -20.45 14.26 -15.87
N ASN A 172 -20.93 15.48 -15.61
CA ASN A 172 -22.34 15.84 -15.82
C ASN A 172 -22.76 15.64 -17.28
N THR A 173 -21.91 16.04 -18.23
CA THR A 173 -22.18 15.92 -19.66
C THR A 173 -22.28 14.46 -20.09
N GLU A 174 -21.35 13.61 -19.65
CA GLU A 174 -21.38 12.18 -19.98
C GLU A 174 -22.58 11.48 -19.31
N CYS A 175 -22.90 11.82 -18.06
CA CYS A 175 -24.10 11.31 -17.38
C CYS A 175 -25.39 11.70 -18.14
N ALA A 176 -25.56 12.98 -18.52
CA ALA A 176 -26.72 13.43 -19.28
C ALA A 176 -26.85 12.74 -20.64
N LYS A 177 -25.72 12.50 -21.31
CA LYS A 177 -25.67 11.74 -22.56
C LYS A 177 -26.18 10.31 -22.39
N TRP A 178 -25.83 9.60 -21.31
CA TRP A 178 -26.35 8.25 -21.06
C TRP A 178 -27.79 8.24 -20.56
N GLU A 179 -28.18 9.24 -19.76
CA GLU A 179 -29.56 9.42 -19.34
C GLU A 179 -30.50 9.63 -20.54
N SER A 180 -30.09 10.45 -21.53
CA SER A 180 -30.85 10.63 -22.78
C SER A 180 -31.00 9.35 -23.62
N LYS A 181 -30.17 8.34 -23.38
CA LYS A 181 -30.26 7.01 -24.02
C LYS A 181 -31.14 6.03 -23.24
N GLY A 182 -31.75 6.47 -22.13
CA GLY A 182 -32.62 5.66 -21.29
C GLY A 182 -31.91 4.86 -20.19
N VAL A 183 -30.61 5.09 -19.96
CA VAL A 183 -29.90 4.44 -18.84
C VAL A 183 -30.23 5.18 -17.55
N ASN A 184 -30.57 4.44 -16.49
CA ASN A 184 -30.80 5.02 -15.16
C ASN A 184 -29.46 5.33 -14.49
N ILE A 185 -28.89 6.48 -14.82
CA ILE A 185 -27.63 6.99 -14.25
C ILE A 185 -27.89 8.12 -13.26
N LYS A 186 -27.12 8.15 -12.17
CA LYS A 186 -27.16 9.16 -11.10
C LYS A 186 -25.74 9.65 -10.83
N CYS A 187 -25.55 10.96 -10.88
CA CYS A 187 -24.31 11.62 -10.50
C CYS A 187 -24.50 12.21 -9.10
N GLU A 188 -23.84 11.63 -8.11
CA GLU A 188 -23.93 12.08 -6.72
C GLU A 188 -22.61 12.73 -6.31
N ARG A 189 -22.73 13.85 -5.61
CA ARG A 189 -21.59 14.61 -5.07
C ARG A 189 -21.81 14.87 -3.59
N ARG A 190 -20.71 14.99 -2.86
CA ARG A 190 -20.72 15.35 -1.44
C ARG A 190 -19.81 16.56 -1.19
N ASP A 191 -20.11 17.27 -0.11
CA ASP A 191 -19.39 18.50 0.24
C ASP A 191 -18.07 18.25 0.98
N ASN A 192 -17.90 17.09 1.61
CA ASN A 192 -16.69 16.74 2.37
C ASN A 192 -16.08 15.43 1.86
N ARG A 193 -14.74 15.35 1.84
CA ARG A 193 -14.00 14.17 1.39
C ARG A 193 -13.59 13.22 2.53
N ASN A 194 -14.30 13.25 3.66
CA ASN A 194 -13.95 12.42 4.81
C ASN A 194 -14.04 10.93 4.47
N GLY A 195 -13.01 10.15 4.80
CA GLY A 195 -12.96 8.71 4.46
C GLY A 195 -12.68 8.41 2.99
N TYR A 196 -12.34 9.41 2.17
CA TYR A 196 -11.91 9.23 0.77
C TYR A 196 -12.89 8.33 -0.01
N LYS A 197 -12.37 7.35 -0.76
CA LYS A 197 -13.16 6.38 -1.56
C LYS A 197 -14.20 5.64 -0.71
N ALA A 198 -13.83 5.14 0.46
CA ALA A 198 -14.75 4.43 1.35
C ALA A 198 -15.86 5.35 1.88
N GLY A 199 -15.54 6.62 2.14
CA GLY A 199 -16.52 7.64 2.50
C GLY A 199 -17.51 7.92 1.39
N ALA A 200 -17.03 8.09 0.15
CA ALA A 200 -17.89 8.31 -1.02
C ALA A 200 -18.88 7.14 -1.22
N LEU A 201 -18.38 5.90 -1.20
CA LEU A 201 -19.20 4.70 -1.31
C LEU A 201 -20.27 4.63 -0.21
N LYS A 202 -19.87 4.92 1.04
CA LYS A 202 -20.80 4.93 2.19
C LYS A 202 -21.89 5.99 2.07
N GLU A 203 -21.57 7.20 1.60
CA GLU A 203 -22.56 8.25 1.34
C GLU A 203 -23.49 7.85 0.19
N GLY A 204 -22.94 7.28 -0.89
CA GLY A 204 -23.71 6.76 -2.03
C GLY A 204 -24.76 5.73 -1.63
N MET A 205 -24.48 4.88 -0.63
CA MET A 205 -25.43 3.90 -0.10
C MET A 205 -26.62 4.50 0.66
N LYS A 206 -26.60 5.79 1.02
CA LYS A 206 -27.70 6.43 1.78
C LYS A 206 -28.90 6.82 0.92
N HIS A 207 -28.72 6.89 -0.40
CA HIS A 207 -29.78 7.33 -1.31
C HIS A 207 -30.94 6.33 -1.34
N ASN A 208 -32.18 6.83 -1.40
CA ASN A 208 -33.37 5.98 -1.27
C ASN A 208 -33.48 4.90 -2.35
N TYR A 209 -33.04 5.18 -3.58
CA TYR A 209 -33.07 4.21 -4.68
C TYR A 209 -32.13 3.03 -4.46
N VAL A 210 -31.05 3.20 -3.68
CA VAL A 210 -30.11 2.11 -3.38
C VAL A 210 -30.77 1.01 -2.56
N LYS A 211 -31.75 1.36 -1.72
CA LYS A 211 -32.53 0.38 -0.92
C LYS A 211 -33.36 -0.56 -1.78
N LEU A 212 -33.60 -0.22 -3.05
CA LEU A 212 -34.30 -1.07 -4.01
C LEU A 212 -33.35 -2.08 -4.67
N CYS A 213 -32.04 -1.89 -4.56
CA CYS A 213 -31.04 -2.75 -5.18
C CYS A 213 -30.75 -3.98 -4.31
N ASN A 214 -30.74 -5.14 -4.93
CA ASN A 214 -30.40 -6.40 -4.26
C ASN A 214 -28.88 -6.58 -4.17
N TYR A 215 -28.16 -6.15 -5.20
CA TYR A 215 -26.72 -6.29 -5.30
C TYR A 215 -26.05 -4.97 -5.65
N VAL A 216 -24.81 -4.82 -5.21
CA VAL A 216 -23.96 -3.67 -5.52
C VAL A 216 -22.67 -4.19 -6.14
N VAL A 217 -22.31 -3.62 -7.29
CA VAL A 217 -21.00 -3.79 -7.90
C VAL A 217 -20.25 -2.46 -7.84
N ILE A 218 -18.96 -2.53 -7.55
CA ILE A 218 -18.09 -1.36 -7.44
C ILE A 218 -17.01 -1.49 -8.51
N PHE A 219 -16.89 -0.49 -9.37
CA PHE A 219 -15.81 -0.36 -10.34
C PHE A 219 -14.98 0.88 -10.06
N ASP A 220 -13.65 0.74 -10.07
CA ASP A 220 -12.76 1.89 -9.97
C ASP A 220 -12.88 2.76 -11.23
N ALA A 221 -12.49 4.03 -11.14
CA ALA A 221 -12.69 5.01 -12.22
C ALA A 221 -11.96 4.67 -13.53
N ASP A 222 -10.94 3.82 -13.48
CA ASP A 222 -10.16 3.33 -14.62
C ASP A 222 -10.63 1.95 -15.12
N PHE A 223 -11.61 1.33 -14.46
CA PHE A 223 -12.12 0.03 -14.87
C PHE A 223 -13.11 0.13 -16.02
N GLN A 224 -12.93 -0.77 -16.99
CA GLN A 224 -13.81 -0.95 -18.14
C GLN A 224 -14.30 -2.39 -18.13
N PRO A 225 -15.40 -2.71 -17.42
CA PRO A 225 -15.92 -4.06 -17.38
C PRO A 225 -16.38 -4.53 -18.78
N GLU A 226 -16.24 -5.82 -19.04
CA GLU A 226 -16.82 -6.44 -20.22
C GLU A 226 -18.36 -6.36 -20.15
N PRO A 227 -19.07 -6.20 -21.27
CA PRO A 227 -20.53 -6.00 -21.26
C PRO A 227 -21.30 -7.12 -20.55
N ASP A 228 -20.83 -8.35 -20.63
CA ASP A 228 -21.44 -9.55 -20.02
C ASP A 228 -21.03 -9.78 -18.54
N TYR A 229 -20.32 -8.84 -17.91
CA TYR A 229 -19.82 -8.99 -16.55
C TYR A 229 -20.92 -9.35 -15.54
N LEU A 230 -22.09 -8.71 -15.62
CA LEU A 230 -23.21 -8.97 -14.69
C LEU A 230 -23.81 -10.36 -14.92
N GLN A 231 -23.90 -10.82 -16.17
CA GLN A 231 -24.38 -12.15 -16.51
C GLN A 231 -23.46 -13.25 -15.96
N HIS A 232 -22.16 -12.97 -15.81
CA HIS A 232 -21.21 -13.91 -15.23
C HIS A 232 -21.14 -13.85 -13.70
N SER A 233 -21.30 -12.68 -13.10
CA SER A 233 -21.08 -12.46 -11.67
C SER A 233 -22.34 -12.63 -10.82
N VAL A 234 -23.48 -12.09 -11.25
CA VAL A 234 -24.72 -12.07 -10.46
C VAL A 234 -25.30 -13.48 -10.21
N PRO A 235 -25.27 -14.43 -11.15
CA PRO A 235 -25.80 -15.77 -10.90
C PRO A 235 -25.16 -16.50 -9.71
N PHE A 236 -23.87 -16.27 -9.45
CA PHE A 236 -23.22 -16.85 -8.28
C PHE A 236 -23.85 -16.36 -6.98
N LEU A 237 -24.30 -15.11 -6.91
CA LEU A 237 -24.97 -14.56 -5.72
C LEU A 237 -26.43 -14.97 -5.61
N VAL A 238 -27.12 -15.16 -6.74
CA VAL A 238 -28.54 -15.57 -6.77
C VAL A 238 -28.69 -17.04 -6.38
N HIS A 239 -27.85 -17.92 -6.92
CA HIS A 239 -28.01 -19.36 -6.76
C HIS A 239 -27.31 -19.94 -5.52
N ASN A 240 -26.55 -19.13 -4.79
CA ASN A 240 -25.78 -19.56 -3.62
C ASN A 240 -25.97 -18.56 -2.46
N PRO A 241 -27.01 -18.73 -1.62
CA PRO A 241 -27.36 -17.79 -0.55
C PRO A 241 -26.26 -17.55 0.51
N GLU A 242 -25.30 -18.46 0.62
CA GLU A 242 -24.14 -18.36 1.51
C GLU A 242 -23.02 -17.46 0.95
N VAL A 243 -23.08 -17.06 -0.32
CA VAL A 243 -22.06 -16.24 -0.97
C VAL A 243 -22.41 -14.76 -0.83
N ALA A 244 -21.55 -14.02 -0.12
CA ALA A 244 -21.73 -12.58 0.09
C ALA A 244 -20.95 -11.69 -0.89
N LEU A 245 -19.93 -12.25 -1.58
CA LEU A 245 -19.04 -11.48 -2.44
C LEU A 245 -18.56 -12.33 -3.63
N VAL A 246 -18.63 -11.75 -4.82
CA VAL A 246 -18.00 -12.28 -6.03
C VAL A 246 -16.92 -11.30 -6.45
N GLN A 247 -15.66 -11.77 -6.48
CA GLN A 247 -14.53 -10.97 -6.92
C GLN A 247 -14.04 -11.47 -8.27
N ALA A 248 -14.06 -10.59 -9.27
CA ALA A 248 -13.47 -10.85 -10.58
C ALA A 248 -11.96 -10.67 -10.56
N ARG A 249 -11.27 -11.39 -11.44
CA ARG A 249 -9.83 -11.24 -11.63
C ARG A 249 -9.52 -9.91 -12.30
N TRP A 250 -8.58 -9.16 -11.73
CA TRP A 250 -8.05 -7.96 -12.34
C TRP A 250 -7.14 -8.33 -13.53
N ARG A 251 -7.39 -7.71 -14.69
CA ARG A 251 -6.54 -7.80 -15.87
C ARG A 251 -6.19 -6.39 -16.32
N PHE A 252 -4.91 -6.11 -16.40
CA PHE A 252 -4.41 -4.85 -16.93
C PHE A 252 -4.21 -5.03 -18.44
N SER A 253 -4.94 -4.25 -19.23
CA SER A 253 -4.62 -4.06 -20.64
C SER A 253 -3.96 -2.70 -20.75
N THR A 254 -2.68 -2.66 -21.10
CA THR A 254 -2.03 -1.42 -21.51
C THR A 254 -2.60 -1.07 -22.88
N TYR A 255 -3.72 -0.36 -22.92
CA TYR A 255 -4.11 0.34 -24.13
C TYR A 255 -3.09 1.48 -24.31
N ILE A 256 -2.06 1.22 -25.11
CA ILE A 256 -1.29 2.30 -25.74
C ILE A 256 -2.30 2.97 -26.67
N MET A 257 -2.84 4.10 -26.20
CA MET A 257 -3.66 4.99 -26.99
C MET A 257 -2.76 5.87 -27.85
#